data_AF-A0A9E5PBF8-F1
#
_entry.id   AF-A0A9E5PBF8-F1
#
_cell.length_a   1.000
_cell.length_b   1.000
_cell.length_c   1.000
_cell.angle_alpha   90.00
_cell.angle_beta   90.00
_cell.angle_gamma   90.00
#
_symmetry.space_group_name_H-M   'P 1'
#
loop_
_entity.id
_entity.type
_entity.pdbx_description
1 polymer ?
#
loop_
_entity_poly.entity_id
_entity_poly.type
_entity_poly.pdbx_seq_one_letter_code
_entity_poly.pdbx_strand_id
1 'polypeptide(L)'
;MLSWFDLPAGHGTEQKILSPVGPRADVDKDPLHRFIELSDAEKDRNEQARLLYVACTRARRTLHLLGHAGVSPDGQSCRPPPEASLLAMLWPTVRHLYDAALEATDVMAGDSQSAGWRQPVLRRFSPPWTLPGTPPLPWETVDERSTAESEAVEFYWVGTEARIAGTVVHRWLHLLAGGRAALPETGPAELRPVTERWLREAGIAATARPVIRDRVESALAGILADTRGRWLLDSDGHAELGLTGLCKGRLESVVLDRVVIDPDGTHWIVDYKTSSHEGG
;
A
#
# COMPACT_ATOMS: atom_id res chain seq x y z
N MET A 1 -28.90 -8.45 -11.06
CA MET A 1 -27.70 -8.21 -10.23
C MET A 1 -28.13 -7.31 -9.08
N LEU A 2 -27.51 -7.33 -7.90
CA LEU A 2 -27.79 -6.39 -6.82
C LEU A 2 -26.62 -5.39 -6.71
N SER A 3 -26.89 -4.13 -6.34
CA SER A 3 -25.85 -3.19 -5.89
C SER A 3 -25.85 -3.15 -4.36
N TRP A 4 -24.68 -3.09 -3.73
CA TRP A 4 -24.58 -3.06 -2.28
C TRP A 4 -23.40 -2.20 -1.80
N PHE A 5 -23.52 -1.66 -0.59
CA PHE A 5 -22.50 -0.84 0.04
C PHE A 5 -22.36 -1.17 1.51
N ASP A 6 -21.11 -1.35 1.94
CA ASP A 6 -20.77 -1.68 3.33
C ASP A 6 -20.60 -0.41 4.16
N LEU A 7 -21.39 -0.32 5.23
CA LEU A 7 -21.29 0.70 6.25
C LEU A 7 -20.51 0.14 7.45
N PRO A 8 -19.41 0.80 7.86
CA PRO A 8 -18.75 0.45 9.10
C PRO A 8 -19.67 0.85 10.27
N ALA A 9 -20.10 -0.13 11.07
CA ALA A 9 -20.73 0.14 12.36
C ALA A 9 -19.74 -0.10 13.51
N GLY A 10 -19.96 0.56 14.64
CA GLY A 10 -19.21 0.29 15.86
C GLY A 10 -19.35 -1.18 16.30
N HIS A 11 -18.31 -1.74 16.91
CA HIS A 11 -18.26 -3.12 17.44
C HIS A 11 -18.38 -4.24 16.39
N GLY A 12 -17.73 -4.09 15.23
CA GLY A 12 -17.47 -5.21 14.31
C GLY A 12 -18.70 -5.79 13.61
N THR A 13 -19.84 -5.12 13.67
CA THR A 13 -21.02 -5.46 12.86
C THR A 13 -20.97 -4.66 11.55
N GLU A 14 -20.84 -5.36 10.42
CA GLU A 14 -20.98 -4.71 9.11
C GLU A 14 -22.46 -4.54 8.78
N GLN A 15 -22.89 -3.30 8.54
CA GLN A 15 -24.22 -3.04 7.99
C GLN A 15 -24.10 -2.93 6.47
N LYS A 16 -25.08 -3.45 5.73
CA LYS A 16 -25.08 -3.39 4.26
C LYS A 16 -26.31 -2.64 3.78
N ILE A 17 -26.09 -1.66 2.90
CA ILE A 17 -27.16 -1.06 2.09
C ILE A 17 -27.27 -1.90 0.83
N LEU A 18 -28.49 -2.27 0.45
CA LEU A 18 -28.80 -3.02 -0.76
C LEU A 18 -29.72 -2.17 -1.63
N SER A 19 -29.36 -1.99 -2.91
CA SER A 19 -30.21 -1.37 -3.92
C SER A 19 -30.53 -2.38 -5.03
N PRO A 20 -31.81 -2.59 -5.38
CA PRO A 20 -32.21 -3.48 -6.46
C PRO A 20 -31.80 -2.88 -7.82
N VAL A 21 -31.25 -3.70 -8.70
CA VAL A 21 -30.93 -3.26 -10.07
C VAL A 21 -32.15 -3.55 -10.95
N GLY A 22 -32.94 -2.51 -11.24
CA GLY A 22 -34.10 -2.53 -12.13
C GLY A 22 -33.81 -1.93 -13.52
N PRO A 23 -34.85 -1.62 -14.31
CA PRO A 23 -34.69 -0.87 -15.57
C PRO A 23 -33.95 0.45 -15.31
N ARG A 24 -33.01 0.81 -16.21
CA ARG A 24 -32.11 1.98 -16.05
C ARG A 24 -32.85 3.27 -15.67
N ALA A 25 -34.04 3.49 -16.23
CA ALA A 25 -34.88 4.66 -15.96
C ALA A 25 -35.39 4.76 -14.51
N ASP A 26 -35.53 3.62 -13.83
CA ASP A 26 -35.98 3.53 -12.43
C ASP A 26 -34.78 3.56 -11.48
N VAL A 27 -33.65 2.96 -11.90
CA VAL A 27 -32.39 2.94 -11.14
C VAL A 27 -31.72 4.31 -11.08
N ASP A 28 -31.71 5.07 -12.20
CA ASP A 28 -31.15 6.42 -12.24
C ASP A 28 -31.90 7.41 -11.31
N LYS A 29 -33.11 7.05 -10.90
CA LYS A 29 -33.94 7.81 -9.96
C LYS A 29 -33.93 7.26 -8.54
N ASP A 30 -33.32 6.10 -8.30
CA ASP A 30 -33.24 5.49 -6.97
C ASP A 30 -32.21 6.23 -6.11
N PRO A 31 -32.63 6.89 -5.00
CA PRO A 31 -31.71 7.58 -4.10
C PRO A 31 -30.66 6.65 -3.48
N LEU A 32 -30.99 5.38 -3.24
CA LEU A 32 -30.05 4.40 -2.68
C LEU A 32 -29.00 4.01 -3.70
N HIS A 33 -29.39 3.80 -4.96
CA HIS A 33 -28.43 3.49 -6.02
C HIS A 33 -27.45 4.65 -6.21
N ARG A 34 -27.97 5.88 -6.30
CA ARG A 34 -27.16 7.10 -6.41
C ARG A 34 -26.24 7.30 -5.21
N PHE A 35 -26.70 6.98 -4.01
CA PHE A 35 -25.87 7.04 -2.81
C PHE A 35 -24.67 6.08 -2.89
N ILE A 36 -24.89 4.84 -3.34
CA ILE A 36 -23.83 3.84 -3.50
C ILE A 36 -22.82 4.33 -4.54
N GLU A 37 -23.29 4.77 -5.72
CA GLU A 37 -22.41 5.27 -6.79
C GLU A 37 -21.55 6.45 -6.34
N LEU A 38 -22.14 7.44 -5.66
CA LEU A 38 -21.40 8.60 -5.15
C LEU A 38 -20.38 8.20 -4.09
N SER A 39 -20.75 7.26 -3.22
CA SER A 39 -19.87 6.80 -2.15
C SER A 39 -18.68 6.01 -2.69
N ASP A 40 -18.88 5.17 -3.71
CA ASP A 40 -17.80 4.44 -4.36
C ASP A 40 -16.91 5.37 -5.18
N ALA A 41 -17.47 6.34 -5.89
CA ALA A 41 -16.68 7.36 -6.58
C ALA A 41 -15.79 8.17 -5.63
N GLU A 42 -16.27 8.48 -4.42
CA GLU A 42 -15.49 9.16 -3.39
C GLU A 42 -14.41 8.26 -2.80
N LYS A 43 -14.69 6.97 -2.58
CA LYS A 43 -13.68 5.97 -2.18
C LYS A 43 -12.56 5.87 -3.22
N ASP A 44 -12.92 5.77 -4.50
CA ASP A 44 -11.96 5.70 -5.60
C ASP A 44 -11.09 6.95 -5.67
N ARG A 45 -11.69 8.14 -5.48
CA ARG A 45 -10.95 9.40 -5.41
C ARG A 45 -9.95 9.43 -4.26
N ASN A 46 -10.36 8.98 -3.07
CA ASN A 46 -9.49 8.89 -1.90
C ASN A 46 -8.35 7.88 -2.09
N GLU A 47 -8.64 6.76 -2.76
CA GLU A 47 -7.64 5.75 -3.11
C GLU A 47 -6.60 6.31 -4.09
N GLN A 48 -7.03 7.02 -5.14
CA GLN A 48 -6.14 7.69 -6.09
C GLN A 48 -5.22 8.71 -5.38
N ALA A 49 -5.78 9.50 -4.44
CA ALA A 49 -5.00 10.43 -3.63
C ALA A 49 -3.95 9.71 -2.77
N ARG A 50 -4.33 8.58 -2.13
CA ARG A 50 -3.39 7.76 -1.36
C ARG A 50 -2.28 7.19 -2.24
N LEU A 51 -2.60 6.70 -3.44
CA LEU A 51 -1.61 6.16 -4.38
C LEU A 51 -0.61 7.23 -4.80
N LEU A 52 -1.08 8.44 -5.12
CA LEU A 52 -0.21 9.57 -5.43
C LEU A 52 0.70 9.91 -4.24
N TYR A 53 0.13 10.02 -3.04
CA TYR A 53 0.87 10.29 -1.81
C TYR A 53 1.97 9.25 -1.57
N VAL A 54 1.64 7.96 -1.64
CA VAL A 54 2.60 6.87 -1.46
C VAL A 54 3.68 6.90 -2.54
N ALA A 55 3.32 7.15 -3.80
CA ALA A 55 4.29 7.25 -4.88
C ALA A 55 5.29 8.40 -4.65
N CYS A 56 4.80 9.57 -4.22
CA CYS A 56 5.63 10.72 -3.93
C CYS A 56 6.53 10.52 -2.69
N THR A 57 6.04 9.83 -1.66
CA THR A 57 6.76 9.66 -0.39
C THR A 57 7.73 8.47 -0.36
N ARG A 58 7.66 7.57 -1.36
CA ARG A 58 8.57 6.42 -1.48
C ARG A 58 9.97 6.79 -2.02
N ALA A 59 10.09 7.89 -2.74
CA ALA A 59 11.36 8.36 -3.28
C ALA A 59 12.30 8.83 -2.17
N ARG A 60 13.50 8.24 -2.08
CA ARG A 60 14.49 8.54 -1.02
C ARG A 60 15.46 9.68 -1.34
N ARG A 61 15.77 9.91 -2.62
CA ARG A 61 16.78 10.90 -3.06
C ARG A 61 16.20 11.92 -4.03
N THR A 62 15.54 11.43 -5.08
CA THR A 62 14.97 12.29 -6.12
C THR A 62 13.62 11.74 -6.56
N LEU A 63 12.68 12.63 -6.82
CA LEU A 63 11.35 12.33 -7.36
C LEU A 63 11.18 13.11 -8.67
N HIS A 64 10.88 12.39 -9.75
CA HIS A 64 10.54 12.99 -11.04
C HIS A 64 9.08 12.64 -11.35
N LEU A 65 8.23 13.67 -11.40
CA LEU A 65 6.84 13.53 -11.83
C LEU A 65 6.73 14.02 -13.27
N LEU A 66 6.22 13.15 -14.13
CA LEU A 66 6.03 13.43 -15.56
C LEU A 66 4.53 13.47 -15.84
N GLY A 67 4.09 14.48 -16.59
CA GLY A 67 2.70 14.65 -16.94
C GLY A 67 2.54 15.37 -18.28
N HIS A 68 1.35 15.26 -18.85
CA HIS A 68 0.97 15.88 -20.10
C HIS A 68 -0.34 16.63 -19.90
N ALA A 69 -0.37 17.89 -20.35
CA ALA A 69 -1.57 18.68 -20.49
C ALA A 69 -1.73 19.11 -21.95
N GLY A 70 -2.97 19.16 -22.43
CA GLY A 70 -3.28 19.72 -23.73
C GLY A 70 -3.21 21.25 -23.72
N VAL A 71 -3.06 21.87 -24.89
CA VAL A 71 -3.05 23.34 -25.03
C VAL A 71 -4.45 23.85 -25.36
N SER A 72 -4.85 24.99 -24.81
CA SER A 72 -6.12 25.66 -25.11
C SER A 72 -6.21 26.04 -26.60
N PRO A 73 -7.42 26.17 -27.17
CA PRO A 73 -7.58 26.52 -28.59
C PRO A 73 -6.93 27.86 -28.98
N ASP A 74 -6.82 28.80 -28.04
CA ASP A 74 -6.17 30.10 -28.23
C ASP A 74 -4.63 30.03 -28.18
N GLY A 75 -4.05 28.87 -27.83
CA GLY A 75 -2.61 28.67 -27.72
C GLY A 75 -1.95 29.30 -26.49
N GLN A 76 -2.72 29.98 -25.63
CA GLN A 76 -2.15 30.84 -24.57
C GLN A 76 -2.06 30.16 -23.20
N SER A 77 -2.66 28.98 -23.02
CA SER A 77 -2.64 28.29 -21.74
C SER A 77 -2.73 26.77 -21.88
N CYS A 78 -2.37 26.05 -20.82
CA CYS A 78 -2.64 24.63 -20.74
C CYS A 78 -4.07 24.37 -20.24
N ARG A 79 -4.77 23.45 -20.92
CA ARG A 79 -6.06 22.94 -20.47
C ARG A 79 -5.88 22.13 -19.20
N PRO A 80 -6.88 22.17 -18.29
CA PRO A 80 -6.90 21.24 -17.17
C PRO A 80 -6.79 19.79 -17.66
N PRO A 81 -5.98 18.95 -17.00
CA PRO A 81 -5.92 17.52 -17.29
C PRO A 81 -7.25 16.85 -16.93
N PRO A 82 -7.50 15.62 -17.41
CA PRO A 82 -8.72 14.88 -17.09
C PRO A 82 -8.92 14.76 -15.57
N GLU A 83 -10.13 15.02 -15.06
CA GLU A 83 -10.40 15.04 -13.61
C GLU A 83 -10.03 13.74 -12.88
N ALA A 84 -10.15 12.61 -13.56
CA ALA A 84 -9.78 11.29 -13.02
C ALA A 84 -8.26 11.02 -13.02
N SER A 85 -7.43 11.96 -13.47
CA SER A 85 -5.98 11.79 -13.55
C SER A 85 -5.26 12.26 -12.29
N LEU A 86 -4.10 11.65 -11.99
CA LEU A 86 -3.23 12.09 -10.90
C LEU A 86 -2.76 13.55 -11.06
N LEU A 87 -2.56 13.99 -12.30
CA LEU A 87 -2.15 15.37 -12.59
C LEU A 87 -3.25 16.38 -12.23
N ALA A 88 -4.53 16.00 -12.31
CA ALA A 88 -5.64 16.88 -11.92
C ALA A 88 -5.61 17.23 -10.43
N MET A 89 -5.24 16.28 -9.57
CA MET A 89 -5.08 16.52 -8.13
C MET A 89 -3.94 17.51 -7.83
N LEU A 90 -2.89 17.53 -8.66
CA LEU A 90 -1.76 18.44 -8.52
C LEU A 90 -1.95 19.76 -9.28
N TRP A 91 -2.95 19.83 -10.16
CA TRP A 91 -3.11 20.90 -11.13
C TRP A 91 -3.15 22.31 -10.52
N PRO A 92 -3.88 22.55 -9.41
CA PRO A 92 -3.87 23.87 -8.76
C PRO A 92 -2.47 24.35 -8.39
N THR A 93 -1.56 23.42 -8.08
CA THR A 93 -0.19 23.71 -7.68
C THR A 93 0.76 23.79 -8.87
N VAL A 94 0.63 22.91 -9.87
CA VAL A 94 1.63 22.77 -10.94
C VAL A 94 1.26 23.46 -12.26
N ARG A 95 0.03 23.96 -12.42
CA ARG A 95 -0.44 24.61 -13.66
C ARG A 95 0.54 25.68 -14.18
N HIS A 96 1.01 26.55 -13.30
CA HIS A 96 1.92 27.64 -13.66
C HIS A 96 3.23 27.14 -14.31
N LEU A 97 3.71 25.95 -13.94
CA LEU A 97 4.90 25.35 -14.54
C LEU A 97 4.66 24.91 -15.98
N TYR A 98 3.44 24.45 -16.28
CA TYR A 98 3.03 24.07 -17.63
C TYR A 98 2.81 25.31 -18.51
N ASP A 99 2.13 26.33 -17.98
CA ASP A 99 1.91 27.60 -18.69
C ASP A 99 3.26 28.27 -19.00
N ALA A 100 4.20 28.33 -18.05
CA ALA A 100 5.55 28.85 -18.27
C ALA A 100 6.36 28.03 -19.29
N ALA A 101 6.22 26.70 -19.28
CA ALA A 101 6.88 25.83 -20.26
C ALA A 101 6.32 26.04 -21.68
N LEU A 102 5.01 26.30 -21.80
CA LEU A 102 4.36 26.61 -23.07
C LEU A 102 4.88 27.94 -23.64
N GLU A 103 4.94 28.99 -22.82
CA GLU A 103 5.52 30.29 -23.20
C GLU A 103 6.98 30.16 -23.64
N ALA A 104 7.81 29.43 -22.89
CA ALA A 104 9.19 29.18 -23.25
C ALA A 104 9.34 28.42 -24.58
N THR A 105 8.38 27.56 -24.91
CA THR A 105 8.36 26.81 -26.17
C THR A 105 7.93 27.72 -27.34
N ASP A 106 7.00 28.65 -27.11
CA ASP A 106 6.53 29.60 -28.14
C ASP A 106 7.63 30.62 -28.51
N VAL A 107 8.45 31.04 -27.54
CA VAL A 107 9.65 31.87 -27.78
C VAL A 107 10.72 31.13 -28.60
N MET A 108 10.77 29.79 -28.52
CA MET A 108 11.67 28.96 -29.32
C MET A 108 11.05 28.46 -30.64
N ALA A 109 9.73 28.62 -30.83
CA ALA A 109 8.98 28.22 -32.02
C ALA A 109 8.89 29.32 -33.09
N GLY A 110 9.75 30.35 -33.00
CA GLY A 110 9.96 31.33 -34.06
C GLY A 110 10.55 30.75 -35.36
N ASP A 111 10.81 29.44 -35.43
CA ASP A 111 11.17 28.79 -36.69
C ASP A 111 10.63 27.36 -36.82
N SER A 112 9.91 27.12 -37.92
CA SER A 112 9.47 25.83 -38.48
C SER A 112 8.28 25.10 -37.85
N GLN A 113 7.09 25.41 -38.40
CA GLN A 113 6.01 24.42 -38.53
C GLN A 113 6.42 23.33 -39.53
N SER A 114 6.50 22.08 -39.08
CA SER A 114 6.24 20.93 -39.96
C SER A 114 5.52 19.83 -39.19
N ALA A 115 4.28 19.57 -39.62
CA ALA A 115 3.54 18.37 -39.27
C ALA A 115 4.16 17.17 -40.03
N GLY A 116 5.34 16.74 -39.58
CA GLY A 116 6.04 15.58 -40.10
C GLY A 116 6.18 14.53 -39.00
N TRP A 117 6.04 13.26 -39.36
CA TRP A 117 6.45 12.15 -38.51
C TRP A 117 7.92 12.35 -38.13
N ARG A 118 8.18 12.63 -36.85
CA ARG A 118 9.54 12.77 -36.32
C ARG A 118 10.09 11.37 -36.02
N GLN A 119 11.11 10.96 -36.77
CA GLN A 119 11.85 9.76 -36.44
C GLN A 119 12.56 9.98 -35.11
N PRO A 120 12.32 9.15 -34.06
CA PRO A 120 12.92 9.37 -32.76
C PRO A 120 14.45 9.22 -32.87
N VAL A 121 15.16 10.32 -32.69
CA VAL A 121 16.62 10.32 -32.60
C VAL A 121 16.98 9.79 -31.22
N LEU A 122 17.67 8.65 -31.16
CA LEU A 122 18.26 8.13 -29.93
C LEU A 122 19.27 9.14 -29.39
N ARG A 123 18.86 9.98 -28.43
CA ARG A 123 19.79 10.83 -27.70
C ARG A 123 20.49 10.00 -26.65
N ARG A 124 21.77 9.72 -26.89
CA ARG A 124 22.66 9.14 -25.89
C ARG A 124 23.32 10.28 -25.13
N PHE A 125 23.44 10.15 -23.82
CA PHE A 125 24.27 11.07 -23.06
C PHE A 125 25.70 10.98 -23.56
N SER A 126 26.31 12.13 -23.87
CA SER A 126 27.74 12.21 -24.17
C SER A 126 28.51 11.82 -22.91
N PRO A 127 29.31 10.73 -22.93
CA PRO A 127 30.18 10.41 -21.82
C PRO A 127 31.31 11.46 -21.73
N PRO A 128 31.72 11.88 -20.53
CA PRO A 128 31.14 11.54 -19.23
C PRO A 128 29.90 12.39 -18.92
N TRP A 129 28.78 11.72 -18.62
CA TRP A 129 27.61 12.41 -18.08
C TRP A 129 27.82 12.69 -16.60
N THR A 130 27.49 13.91 -16.18
CA THR A 130 27.47 14.32 -14.78
C THR A 130 26.06 14.79 -14.42
N LEU A 131 25.64 14.45 -13.19
CA LEU A 131 24.35 14.87 -12.66
C LEU A 131 24.31 16.40 -12.59
N PRO A 132 23.34 17.08 -13.22
CA PRO A 132 23.17 18.52 -13.05
C PRO A 132 22.85 18.85 -11.58
N GLY A 133 23.33 19.99 -11.10
CA GLY A 133 23.01 20.45 -9.74
C GLY A 133 21.49 20.59 -9.56
N THR A 134 20.96 19.98 -8.50
CA THR A 134 19.54 20.09 -8.16
C THR A 134 19.22 21.52 -7.73
N PRO A 135 18.17 22.16 -8.28
CA PRO A 135 17.69 23.42 -7.74
C PRO A 135 17.22 23.21 -6.28
N PRO A 136 17.39 24.21 -5.40
CA PRO A 136 16.94 24.11 -4.02
C PRO A 136 15.43 23.87 -3.97
N LEU A 137 15.01 23.00 -3.07
CA LEU A 137 13.58 22.76 -2.83
C LEU A 137 12.92 24.07 -2.33
N PRO A 138 11.64 24.33 -2.64
CA PRO A 138 10.93 25.54 -2.19
C PRO A 138 10.75 25.66 -0.67
N TRP A 139 11.21 24.68 0.11
CA TRP A 139 11.03 24.58 1.56
C TRP A 139 12.21 23.83 2.20
N GLU A 140 12.61 24.24 3.40
CA GLU A 140 13.64 23.58 4.19
C GLU A 140 13.05 22.35 4.90
N THR A 141 13.52 21.16 4.51
CA THR A 141 13.41 19.97 5.36
C THR A 141 14.46 20.06 6.46
N VAL A 142 14.03 20.12 7.72
CA VAL A 142 14.93 19.85 8.85
C VAL A 142 15.31 18.36 8.78
N ASP A 143 16.57 18.09 8.48
CA ASP A 143 17.11 16.75 8.38
C ASP A 143 17.42 16.20 9.78
N GLU A 144 16.41 15.69 10.47
CA GLU A 144 16.55 15.01 11.77
C GLU A 144 16.67 13.49 11.63
N ARG A 145 17.47 13.00 10.67
CA ARG A 145 17.83 11.58 10.65
C ARG A 145 19.33 11.38 10.85
N SER A 146 19.67 11.37 12.14
CA SER A 146 20.69 10.53 12.76
C SER A 146 20.98 9.28 11.92
N THR A 147 22.26 9.14 11.59
CA THR A 147 22.94 7.93 11.13
C THR A 147 22.34 6.65 11.70
N ALA A 148 21.51 5.96 10.92
CA ALA A 148 21.26 4.54 11.12
C ALA A 148 22.38 3.80 10.38
N GLU A 149 23.21 3.12 11.15
CA GLU A 149 24.32 2.29 10.69
C GLU A 149 23.85 1.32 9.60
N SER A 150 24.73 1.15 8.62
CA SER A 150 24.55 0.19 7.53
C SER A 150 24.58 -1.22 8.12
N GLU A 151 23.41 -1.77 8.49
CA GLU A 151 23.29 -3.18 8.84
C GLU A 151 23.74 -4.05 7.66
N ALA A 152 24.59 -5.02 7.97
CA ALA A 152 25.21 -5.92 7.03
C ALA A 152 24.17 -6.64 6.18
N VAL A 153 24.48 -6.82 4.90
CA VAL A 153 23.65 -7.53 3.92
C VAL A 153 23.50 -8.98 4.36
N GLU A 154 22.39 -9.27 5.06
CA GLU A 154 21.90 -10.62 5.25
C GLU A 154 21.53 -11.20 3.88
N PHE A 155 21.99 -12.43 3.59
CA PHE A 155 21.88 -13.08 2.29
C PHE A 155 20.47 -12.92 1.66
N TYR A 156 20.39 -12.03 0.66
CA TYR A 156 19.17 -11.44 0.09
C TYR A 156 18.10 -12.46 -0.38
N TRP A 157 18.50 -13.68 -0.70
CA TRP A 157 17.61 -14.75 -1.18
C TRP A 157 17.01 -15.59 -0.05
N VAL A 158 17.80 -15.95 0.98
CA VAL A 158 17.31 -16.69 2.17
C VAL A 158 16.41 -15.79 3.04
N GLY A 159 16.74 -14.50 3.10
CA GLY A 159 15.94 -13.50 3.82
C GLY A 159 14.58 -13.24 3.17
N THR A 160 14.46 -13.37 1.83
CA THR A 160 13.18 -13.11 1.15
C THR A 160 12.14 -14.19 1.47
N GLU A 161 12.51 -15.47 1.41
CA GLU A 161 11.61 -16.58 1.76
C GLU A 161 11.28 -16.57 3.26
N ALA A 162 12.26 -16.29 4.13
CA ALA A 162 12.04 -16.14 5.56
C ALA A 162 11.05 -15.01 5.87
N ARG A 163 11.22 -13.85 5.24
CA ARG A 163 10.33 -12.70 5.40
C ARG A 163 8.91 -13.01 4.94
N ILE A 164 8.75 -13.66 3.78
CA ILE A 164 7.42 -14.04 3.27
C ILE A 164 6.76 -15.06 4.21
N ALA A 165 7.51 -16.06 4.68
CA ALA A 165 7.02 -17.02 5.65
C ALA A 165 6.55 -16.30 6.93
N GLY A 166 7.33 -15.35 7.45
CA GLY A 166 6.97 -14.54 8.61
C GLY A 166 5.67 -13.78 8.44
N THR A 167 5.47 -13.10 7.31
CA THR A 167 4.21 -12.41 7.00
C THR A 167 3.02 -13.37 6.96
N VAL A 168 3.19 -14.57 6.39
CA VAL A 168 2.11 -15.57 6.33
C VAL A 168 1.82 -16.15 7.72
N VAL A 169 2.84 -16.39 8.55
CA VAL A 169 2.68 -16.83 9.94
C VAL A 169 1.92 -15.78 10.74
N HIS A 170 2.34 -14.51 10.68
CA HIS A 170 1.63 -13.39 11.33
C HIS A 170 0.16 -13.35 10.96
N ARG A 171 -0.14 -13.47 9.66
CA ARG A 171 -1.52 -13.50 9.17
C ARG A 171 -2.34 -14.66 9.77
N TRP A 172 -1.75 -15.85 9.86
CA TRP A 172 -2.41 -16.98 10.52
C TRP A 172 -2.63 -16.73 11.99
N LEU A 173 -1.60 -16.28 12.72
CA LEU A 173 -1.71 -15.99 14.15
C LEU A 173 -2.76 -14.93 14.44
N HIS A 174 -2.84 -13.87 13.62
CA HIS A 174 -3.90 -12.87 13.72
C HIS A 174 -5.30 -13.48 13.56
N LEU A 175 -5.51 -14.34 12.56
CA LEU A 175 -6.81 -14.97 12.32
C LEU A 175 -7.20 -15.93 13.44
N LEU A 176 -6.24 -16.70 13.95
CA LEU A 176 -6.44 -17.64 15.04
C LEU A 176 -6.74 -16.91 16.36
N ALA A 177 -5.89 -15.97 16.74
CA ALA A 177 -6.02 -15.19 17.96
C ALA A 177 -7.23 -14.24 17.97
N GLY A 178 -7.74 -13.89 16.78
CA GLY A 178 -8.97 -13.13 16.59
C GLY A 178 -10.23 -13.98 16.44
N GLY A 179 -10.14 -15.32 16.55
CA GLY A 179 -11.27 -16.25 16.43
C GLY A 179 -11.91 -16.31 15.03
N ARG A 180 -11.26 -15.74 14.00
CA ARG A 180 -11.73 -15.75 12.60
C ARG A 180 -11.33 -17.00 11.83
N ALA A 181 -10.40 -17.77 12.40
CA ALA A 181 -10.05 -19.10 11.95
C ALA A 181 -9.97 -20.01 13.18
N ALA A 182 -10.42 -21.24 13.03
CA ALA A 182 -10.19 -22.29 14.01
C ALA A 182 -8.96 -23.09 13.62
N LEU A 183 -8.24 -23.58 14.63
CA LEU A 183 -7.20 -24.55 14.40
C LEU A 183 -7.81 -25.89 14.02
N PRO A 184 -7.36 -26.50 12.91
CA PRO A 184 -7.84 -27.81 12.51
C PRO A 184 -7.39 -28.87 13.52
N GLU A 185 -8.28 -29.79 13.89
CA GLU A 185 -7.99 -30.86 14.86
C GLU A 185 -6.85 -31.78 14.39
N THR A 186 -6.67 -31.93 13.07
CA THR A 186 -5.60 -32.78 12.52
C THR A 186 -4.26 -32.03 12.33
N GLY A 187 -4.23 -30.73 12.66
CA GLY A 187 -3.02 -29.90 12.69
C GLY A 187 -2.90 -28.88 11.55
N PRO A 188 -1.75 -28.18 11.47
CA PRO A 188 -1.57 -27.05 10.55
C PRO A 188 -1.54 -27.45 9.06
N ALA A 189 -1.43 -28.75 8.74
CA ALA A 189 -1.44 -29.24 7.36
C ALA A 189 -2.77 -28.95 6.64
N GLU A 190 -3.90 -28.87 7.36
CA GLU A 190 -5.18 -28.50 6.76
C GLU A 190 -5.23 -27.02 6.33
N LEU A 191 -4.34 -26.17 6.86
CA LEU A 191 -4.21 -24.77 6.46
C LEU A 191 -3.46 -24.60 5.15
N ARG A 192 -2.81 -25.66 4.66
CA ARG A 192 -1.99 -25.68 3.43
C ARG A 192 -2.71 -25.11 2.20
N PRO A 193 -3.97 -25.48 1.88
CA PRO A 193 -4.64 -24.96 0.68
C PRO A 193 -4.81 -23.44 0.72
N VAL A 194 -5.07 -22.88 1.90
CA VAL A 194 -5.22 -21.43 2.10
C VAL A 194 -3.86 -20.74 2.03
N THR A 195 -2.83 -21.32 2.66
CA THR A 195 -1.44 -20.85 2.56
C THR A 195 -0.97 -20.80 1.11
N GLU A 196 -1.16 -21.87 0.34
CA GLU A 196 -0.80 -21.94 -1.09
C GLU A 196 -1.54 -20.89 -1.92
N ARG A 197 -2.83 -20.66 -1.62
CA ARG A 197 -3.61 -19.61 -2.27
C ARG A 197 -3.02 -18.22 -2.01
N TRP A 198 -2.67 -17.89 -0.75
CA TRP A 198 -2.08 -16.59 -0.42
C TRP A 198 -0.71 -16.39 -1.07
N LEU A 199 0.14 -17.43 -1.11
CA LEU A 199 1.43 -17.35 -1.79
C LEU A 199 1.25 -17.10 -3.30
N ARG A 200 0.25 -17.72 -3.92
CA ARG A 200 -0.08 -17.48 -5.33
C ARG A 200 -0.60 -16.05 -5.56
N GLU A 201 -1.52 -15.56 -4.73
CA GLU A 201 -2.07 -14.20 -4.82
C GLU A 201 -1.00 -13.12 -4.57
N ALA A 202 0.01 -13.42 -3.74
CA ALA A 202 1.18 -12.57 -3.52
C ALA A 202 2.22 -12.61 -4.66
N GLY A 203 1.96 -13.37 -5.74
CA GLY A 203 2.84 -13.45 -6.91
C GLY A 203 4.10 -14.30 -6.70
N ILE A 204 4.15 -15.14 -5.67
CA ILE A 204 5.32 -15.97 -5.39
C ILE A 204 5.42 -17.09 -6.43
N ALA A 205 6.62 -17.27 -7.00
CA ALA A 205 6.90 -18.29 -8.00
C ALA A 205 6.67 -19.70 -7.44
N ALA A 206 6.12 -20.61 -8.25
CA ALA A 206 5.79 -21.97 -7.82
C ALA A 206 7.00 -22.75 -7.26
N THR A 207 8.21 -22.44 -7.69
CA THR A 207 9.46 -23.04 -7.21
C THR A 207 9.82 -22.65 -5.78
N ALA A 208 9.43 -21.46 -5.32
CA ALA A 208 9.74 -20.94 -3.98
C ALA A 208 8.66 -21.28 -2.93
N ARG A 209 7.44 -21.62 -3.37
CA ARG A 209 6.31 -21.91 -2.46
C ARG A 209 6.56 -23.08 -1.50
N PRO A 210 7.17 -24.21 -1.91
CA PRO A 210 7.38 -25.35 -1.02
C PRO A 210 8.17 -24.96 0.24
N VAL A 211 9.30 -24.26 0.07
CA VAL A 211 10.16 -23.83 1.19
C VAL A 211 9.42 -22.90 2.14
N ILE A 212 8.69 -21.92 1.60
CA ILE A 212 7.92 -20.96 2.39
C ILE A 212 6.78 -21.67 3.14
N ARG A 213 6.04 -22.55 2.46
CA ARG A 213 4.95 -23.33 3.06
C ARG A 213 5.46 -24.18 4.21
N ASP A 214 6.55 -24.93 4.01
CA ASP A 214 7.06 -25.86 5.02
C ASP A 214 7.55 -25.09 6.27
N ARG A 215 8.09 -23.88 6.09
CA ARG A 215 8.41 -22.94 7.19
C ARG A 215 7.17 -22.46 7.93
N VAL A 216 6.11 -22.06 7.21
CA VAL A 216 4.83 -21.64 7.82
C VAL A 216 4.23 -22.78 8.64
N GLU A 217 4.16 -23.99 8.07
CA GLU A 217 3.58 -25.16 8.74
C GLU A 217 4.36 -25.52 10.01
N SER A 218 5.69 -25.46 9.94
CA SER A 218 6.56 -25.74 11.09
C SER A 218 6.43 -24.69 12.19
N ALA A 219 6.35 -23.40 11.84
CA ALA A 219 6.16 -22.31 12.81
C ALA A 219 4.81 -22.42 13.52
N LEU A 220 3.73 -22.69 12.77
CA LEU A 220 2.41 -22.92 13.35
C LEU A 220 2.39 -24.16 14.22
N ALA A 221 2.96 -25.29 13.74
CA ALA A 221 3.07 -26.51 14.54
C ALA A 221 3.79 -26.26 15.88
N GLY A 222 4.88 -25.49 15.86
CA GLY A 222 5.64 -25.14 17.06
C GLY A 222 4.82 -24.35 18.09
N ILE A 223 4.13 -23.30 17.64
CA ILE A 223 3.27 -22.48 18.52
C ILE A 223 2.14 -23.32 19.12
N LEU A 224 1.60 -24.27 18.35
CA LEU A 224 0.52 -25.14 18.79
C LEU A 224 0.99 -26.29 19.68
N ALA A 225 2.22 -26.75 19.53
CA ALA A 225 2.79 -27.75 20.41
C ALA A 225 3.10 -27.16 21.79
N ASP A 226 3.41 -25.87 21.84
CA ASP A 226 3.83 -25.15 23.06
C ASP A 226 2.64 -24.63 23.90
N THR A 227 2.65 -24.91 25.20
CA THR A 227 1.60 -24.48 26.14
C THR A 227 1.49 -22.96 26.24
N ARG A 228 2.60 -22.23 26.22
CA ARG A 228 2.63 -20.76 26.21
C ARG A 228 2.16 -20.22 24.86
N GLY A 229 2.53 -20.88 23.76
CA GLY A 229 2.03 -20.58 22.42
C GLY A 229 0.50 -20.67 22.31
N ARG A 230 -0.11 -21.75 22.82
CA ARG A 230 -1.57 -21.87 22.93
C ARG A 230 -2.18 -20.80 23.81
N TRP A 231 -1.60 -20.55 24.98
CA TRP A 231 -2.05 -19.49 25.89
C TRP A 231 -2.10 -18.12 25.20
N LEU A 232 -1.11 -17.78 24.37
CA LEU A 232 -1.11 -16.53 23.61
C LEU A 232 -2.29 -16.40 22.64
N LEU A 233 -2.71 -17.51 22.03
CA LEU A 233 -3.80 -17.55 21.06
C LEU A 233 -5.18 -17.57 21.73
N ASP A 234 -5.33 -18.34 22.81
CA ASP A 234 -6.62 -18.57 23.47
C ASP A 234 -6.99 -17.47 24.48
N SER A 235 -6.01 -16.73 25.00
CA SER A 235 -6.27 -15.69 25.99
C SER A 235 -7.00 -14.47 25.40
N ASP A 236 -7.71 -13.75 26.26
CA ASP A 236 -8.40 -12.52 25.87
C ASP A 236 -7.41 -11.42 25.47
N GLY A 237 -7.85 -10.50 24.61
CA GLY A 237 -7.08 -9.37 24.15
C GLY A 237 -7.25 -9.03 22.67
N HIS A 238 -6.23 -8.42 22.08
CA HIS A 238 -6.28 -7.85 20.73
C HIS A 238 -5.18 -8.42 19.85
N ALA A 239 -5.48 -8.71 18.59
CA ALA A 239 -4.49 -9.05 17.58
C ALA A 239 -4.46 -7.96 16.50
N GLU A 240 -3.27 -7.62 15.98
CA GLU A 240 -3.05 -6.52 15.02
C GLU A 240 -3.65 -5.20 15.52
N LEU A 241 -3.37 -4.83 16.77
CA LEU A 241 -3.92 -3.63 17.39
C LEU A 241 -3.19 -2.39 16.87
N GLY A 242 -3.85 -1.64 15.97
CA GLY A 242 -3.39 -0.33 15.51
C GLY A 242 -3.59 0.74 16.60
N LEU A 243 -2.51 1.40 16.97
CA LEU A 243 -2.50 2.52 17.91
C LEU A 243 -1.88 3.74 17.24
N THR A 244 -2.53 4.88 17.39
CA THR A 244 -1.97 6.17 16.96
C THR A 244 -1.96 7.10 18.17
N GLY A 245 -0.83 7.72 18.43
CA GLY A 245 -0.66 8.56 19.61
C GLY A 245 0.45 9.59 19.45
N LEU A 246 0.49 10.54 20.38
CA LEU A 246 1.56 11.53 20.45
C LEU A 246 2.67 10.99 21.34
N CYS A 247 3.81 10.61 20.75
CA CYS A 247 4.99 10.17 21.46
C CYS A 247 6.09 11.23 21.32
N LYS A 248 6.59 11.77 22.44
CA LYS A 248 7.64 12.81 22.46
C LYS A 248 7.33 14.01 21.52
N GLY A 249 6.06 14.42 21.45
CA GLY A 249 5.61 15.53 20.61
C GLY A 249 5.44 15.19 19.13
N ARG A 250 5.62 13.93 18.72
CA ARG A 250 5.42 13.45 17.35
C ARG A 250 4.21 12.54 17.27
N LEU A 251 3.43 12.68 16.20
CA LEU A 251 2.36 11.73 15.91
C LEU A 251 2.99 10.43 15.39
N GLU A 252 2.83 9.36 16.15
CA GLU A 252 3.33 8.03 15.82
C GLU A 252 2.18 7.05 15.69
N SER A 253 2.31 6.12 14.75
CA SER A 253 1.37 5.03 14.56
C SER A 253 2.14 3.71 14.61
N VAL A 254 1.67 2.80 15.46
CA VAL A 254 2.24 1.46 15.64
C VAL A 254 1.13 0.42 15.50
N VAL A 255 1.49 -0.78 15.07
CA VAL A 255 0.59 -1.94 15.09
C VAL A 255 1.26 -3.00 15.93
N LEU A 256 0.55 -3.48 16.95
CA LEU A 256 1.03 -4.54 17.84
C LEU A 256 0.49 -5.88 17.35
N ASP A 257 1.37 -6.86 17.10
CA ASP A 257 0.97 -8.19 16.61
C ASP A 257 -0.07 -8.81 17.56
N ARG A 258 0.23 -8.79 18.86
CA ARG A 258 -0.66 -9.35 19.90
C ARG A 258 -0.56 -8.58 21.22
N VAL A 259 -1.73 -8.34 21.81
CA VAL A 259 -1.91 -7.91 23.19
C VAL A 259 -2.72 -8.99 23.89
N VAL A 260 -2.17 -9.57 24.96
CA VAL A 260 -2.87 -10.56 25.80
C VAL A 260 -3.19 -9.92 27.15
N ILE A 261 -4.42 -10.12 27.62
CA ILE A 261 -4.87 -9.72 28.94
C ILE A 261 -4.90 -10.97 29.81
N ASP A 262 -4.06 -11.01 30.84
CA ASP A 262 -4.10 -12.14 31.78
C ASP A 262 -5.28 -12.02 32.77
N PRO A 263 -5.62 -13.08 33.51
CA PRO A 263 -6.75 -13.07 34.44
C PRO A 263 -6.64 -12.01 35.56
N ASP A 264 -5.44 -11.53 35.86
CA ASP A 264 -5.17 -10.49 36.85
C ASP A 264 -5.31 -9.07 36.25
N GLY A 265 -5.61 -8.97 34.95
CA GLY A 265 -5.81 -7.71 34.22
C GLY A 265 -4.52 -7.10 33.67
N THR A 266 -3.40 -7.81 33.68
CA THR A 266 -2.13 -7.33 33.13
C THR A 266 -2.11 -7.46 31.61
N HIS A 267 -1.72 -6.38 30.93
CA HIS A 267 -1.53 -6.37 29.48
C HIS A 267 -0.11 -6.79 29.09
N TRP A 268 -0.02 -7.89 28.35
CA TRP A 268 1.20 -8.41 27.76
C TRP A 268 1.26 -8.01 26.28
N ILE A 269 2.28 -7.23 25.91
CA ILE A 269 2.56 -6.91 24.50
C ILE A 269 3.48 -8.00 23.95
N VAL A 270 3.08 -8.60 22.83
CA VAL A 270 3.75 -9.73 22.22
C VAL A 270 3.99 -9.41 20.74
N ASP A 271 5.24 -9.54 20.33
CA ASP A 271 5.71 -9.40 18.95
C ASP A 271 6.23 -10.76 18.49
N TYR A 272 5.68 -11.26 17.38
CA TYR A 272 6.03 -12.58 16.87
C TYR A 272 7.25 -12.46 15.95
N LYS A 273 8.32 -13.21 16.23
CA LYS A 273 9.47 -13.32 15.34
C LYS A 273 9.61 -14.73 14.81
N THR A 274 9.63 -14.85 13.48
CA THR A 274 9.93 -16.10 12.78
C THR A 274 11.38 -16.07 12.31
N SER A 275 12.29 -16.53 13.16
CA SER A 275 13.69 -16.76 12.78
C SER A 275 13.97 -18.27 12.73
N SER A 276 14.71 -18.68 11.71
CA SER A 276 15.31 -20.01 11.67
C SER A 276 16.64 -19.96 12.42
N HIS A 277 16.71 -20.61 13.58
CA HIS A 277 17.99 -20.91 14.21
C HIS A 277 18.64 -22.06 13.43
N GLU A 278 19.36 -21.73 12.35
CA GLU A 278 20.40 -22.64 11.83
C GLU A 278 21.62 -22.51 12.76
N GLY A 279 21.49 -23.09 13.96
CA GLY A 279 22.57 -23.17 14.93
C GLY A 279 23.49 -24.34 14.57
N GLY A 280 24.67 -23.99 14.06
CA GLY A 280 25.86 -24.83 13.92
C GLY A 280 27.08 -23.94 13.79
#